data_AF-A0A3D5HC97-F1
#
_entry.id   AF-A0A3D5HC97-F1
#
_cell.length_a   1.000
_cell.length_b   1.000
_cell.length_c   1.000
_cell.angle_alpha   90.00
_cell.angle_beta   90.00
_cell.angle_gamma   90.00
#
_symmetry.space_group_name_H-M   'P 1'
#
loop_
_entity.id
_entity.type
_entity.pdbx_description
1 polymer ?
#
loop_
_entity_poly.entity_id
_entity_poly.type
_entity_poly.pdbx_seq_one_letter_code
_entity_poly.pdbx_strand_id
1 'polypeptide(L)'
;MVTSTSEQLKNKPIALTGEMLRRALADSFTKLNPRLMVRNPVMFVVEVGSLLTTSLWIQALLGTGEAPAWYIGSVSLWLWFTVLFANFSEALAEGRGKAQADALRRARKDITAKKMSTPRHGSAFEVVASAGLCKGDVFLVDAGDTIPADGEVIEGVASVDESAITGESAPVIRESGGDRSAVTGGTRVLSDWLVIRLTAEPGGGFLDRMIKLIEGAKRQKTPNEIALNILLAAFTIIFLVVCVTLLPFSIFSVAAVGHGAPITVTVLVALLVCLIPTTIGGLLSAIGIAGMDRMIRHNVIATSGRAIEAAGDVDVLLLDKTGTITLGNRMATEFAPAPGITRERLADAAQLASLADETPEGRSIVVLAKEKYGLRGREVHEIAAQFVPFSAQTRMSGVDIQPDGKNGRRIIRKGAADAIKTFIEQQGGTFPTEVLQTVGEISRVGATPLIVAENKEILGVIHLKDIV
;
A
#
# COMPACT_ATOMS: atom_id res chain seq x y z
N MET A 1 17.34 18.05 15.75
CA MET A 1 17.43 18.25 14.29
C MET A 1 17.52 16.88 13.61
N VAL A 2 16.38 16.22 13.45
CA VAL A 2 16.21 15.09 12.53
C VAL A 2 14.88 15.39 11.85
N THR A 3 14.93 16.30 10.89
CA THR A 3 13.83 16.54 9.96
C THR A 3 13.64 15.26 9.17
N SER A 4 12.52 14.59 9.40
CA SER A 4 12.13 13.36 8.75
C SER A 4 12.11 13.57 7.24
N THR A 5 12.86 12.73 6.54
CA THR A 5 12.92 12.54 5.09
C THR A 5 11.57 12.17 4.44
N SER A 6 10.48 12.11 5.21
CA SER A 6 9.11 11.87 4.76
C SER A 6 8.45 13.07 4.07
N GLU A 7 8.94 14.30 4.26
CA GLU A 7 8.33 15.49 3.65
C GLU A 7 8.71 15.74 2.17
N GLN A 8 9.72 15.02 1.65
CA GLN A 8 10.20 15.23 0.27
C GLN A 8 9.45 14.44 -0.81
N LEU A 9 8.49 13.58 -0.45
CA LEU A 9 7.54 12.98 -1.40
C LEU A 9 6.23 13.77 -1.46
N LYS A 10 6.27 15.11 -1.38
CA LYS A 10 5.20 15.93 -1.95
C LYS A 10 5.19 15.70 -3.45
N ASN A 11 4.41 14.70 -3.87
CA ASN A 11 4.08 14.37 -5.25
C ASN A 11 3.75 15.66 -6.01
N LYS A 12 4.72 16.21 -6.74
CA LYS A 12 4.40 17.18 -7.79
C LYS A 12 3.39 16.49 -8.71
N PRO A 13 2.28 17.13 -9.08
CA PRO A 13 1.38 16.56 -10.06
C PRO A 13 2.21 16.20 -11.28
N ILE A 14 2.10 14.96 -11.76
CA ILE A 14 2.72 14.55 -13.01
C ILE A 14 2.10 15.45 -14.08
N ALA A 15 2.78 16.55 -14.38
CA ALA A 15 2.41 17.45 -15.45
C ALA A 15 2.35 16.62 -16.72
N LEU A 16 1.36 16.88 -17.56
CA LEU A 16 1.27 16.27 -18.88
C LEU A 16 2.58 16.57 -19.63
N THR A 17 3.46 15.59 -19.74
CA THR A 17 4.71 15.77 -20.47
C THR A 17 4.40 15.70 -21.97
N GLY A 18 5.13 16.47 -22.77
CA GLY A 18 4.97 16.44 -24.23
C GLY A 18 5.17 15.03 -24.81
N GLU A 19 6.00 14.21 -24.16
CA GLU A 19 6.21 12.81 -24.54
C GLU A 19 4.97 11.94 -24.30
N MET A 20 4.26 12.13 -23.18
CA MET A 20 3.00 11.41 -22.90
C MET A 20 1.91 11.78 -23.90
N LEU A 21 1.77 13.07 -24.23
CA LEU A 21 0.82 13.53 -25.25
C LEU A 21 1.13 12.94 -26.62
N ARG A 22 2.42 12.93 -27.02
CA ARG A 22 2.85 12.35 -28.30
C ARG A 22 2.58 10.85 -28.37
N ARG A 23 2.84 10.10 -27.29
CA ARG A 23 2.53 8.67 -27.20
C ARG A 23 1.02 8.42 -27.26
N ALA A 24 0.22 9.16 -26.49
CA ALA A 24 -1.23 9.04 -26.51
C ALA A 24 -1.83 9.36 -27.89
N LEU A 25 -1.26 10.33 -28.62
CA LEU A 25 -1.62 10.61 -30.00
C LEU A 25 -1.26 9.45 -30.92
N ALA A 26 -0.08 8.86 -30.82
CA ALA A 26 0.27 7.69 -31.64
C ALA A 26 -0.64 6.48 -31.34
N ASP A 27 -0.91 6.25 -30.06
CA ASP A 27 -1.78 5.17 -29.59
C ASP A 27 -3.24 5.36 -30.01
N SER A 28 -3.72 6.60 -30.19
CA SER A 28 -5.10 6.82 -30.65
C SER A 28 -5.36 6.27 -32.06
N PHE A 29 -4.34 6.32 -32.93
CA PHE A 29 -4.38 5.74 -34.27
C PHE A 29 -4.18 4.22 -34.24
N THR A 30 -3.32 3.67 -33.37
CA THR A 30 -3.18 2.21 -33.27
C THR A 30 -4.44 1.54 -32.72
N LYS A 31 -5.22 2.27 -31.90
CA LYS A 31 -6.52 1.84 -31.39
C LYS A 31 -7.66 1.84 -32.43
N LEU A 32 -7.47 2.40 -33.63
CA LEU A 32 -8.38 2.25 -34.79
C LEU A 32 -8.39 0.82 -35.39
N ASN A 33 -7.91 -0.17 -34.66
CA ASN A 33 -7.98 -1.56 -35.11
C ASN A 33 -9.43 -2.05 -34.92
N PRO A 34 -10.13 -2.50 -35.98
CA PRO A 34 -11.51 -2.97 -35.86
C PRO A 34 -11.69 -4.09 -34.83
N ARG A 35 -10.66 -4.93 -34.63
CA ARG A 35 -10.69 -6.01 -33.62
C ARG A 35 -10.75 -5.48 -32.18
N LEU A 36 -10.21 -4.28 -31.94
CA LEU A 36 -10.28 -3.61 -30.65
C LEU A 36 -11.59 -2.83 -30.52
N MET A 37 -11.98 -2.10 -31.57
CA MET A 37 -13.18 -1.25 -31.60
C MET A 37 -14.47 -2.04 -31.43
N VAL A 38 -14.57 -3.29 -31.93
CA VAL A 38 -15.77 -4.14 -31.71
C VAL A 38 -16.11 -4.36 -30.23
N ARG A 39 -15.14 -4.21 -29.31
CA ARG A 39 -15.40 -4.27 -27.86
C ARG A 39 -16.07 -3.03 -27.28
N ASN A 40 -16.14 -1.95 -28.07
CA ASN A 40 -16.87 -0.72 -27.80
C ASN A 40 -17.89 -0.49 -28.94
N PRO A 41 -19.10 -1.07 -28.84
CA PRO A 41 -20.06 -1.09 -29.95
C PRO A 41 -20.48 0.32 -30.40
N VAL A 42 -20.50 1.30 -29.49
CA VAL A 42 -20.79 2.70 -29.79
C VAL A 42 -19.73 3.27 -30.74
N MET A 43 -18.46 3.23 -30.33
CA MET A 43 -17.38 3.82 -31.12
C MET A 43 -17.13 3.06 -32.42
N PHE A 44 -17.40 1.75 -32.45
CA PHE A 44 -17.35 0.95 -33.66
C PHE A 44 -18.35 1.43 -34.73
N VAL A 45 -19.58 1.78 -34.35
CA VAL A 45 -20.57 2.33 -35.29
C VAL A 45 -20.11 3.68 -35.84
N VAL A 46 -19.49 4.53 -35.02
CA VAL A 46 -18.91 5.81 -35.47
C VAL A 46 -17.74 5.58 -36.43
N GLU A 47 -16.88 4.59 -36.16
CA GLU A 47 -15.77 4.21 -37.05
C GLU A 47 -16.28 3.72 -38.42
N VAL A 48 -17.26 2.83 -38.42
CA VAL A 48 -17.90 2.35 -39.67
C VAL A 48 -18.58 3.51 -40.42
N GLY A 49 -19.28 4.40 -39.71
CA GLY A 49 -19.86 5.62 -40.29
C GLY A 49 -18.81 6.57 -40.87
N SER A 50 -17.66 6.71 -40.21
CA SER A 50 -16.51 7.50 -40.68
C SER A 50 -15.95 6.92 -41.98
N LEU A 51 -15.76 5.59 -42.04
CA LEU A 51 -15.30 4.90 -43.24
C LEU A 51 -16.30 5.02 -44.40
N LEU A 52 -17.59 4.85 -44.12
CA LEU A 52 -18.65 4.99 -45.12
C LEU A 52 -18.70 6.41 -45.70
N THR A 53 -18.73 7.44 -44.84
CA THR A 53 -18.75 8.85 -45.27
C THR A 53 -17.47 9.27 -45.97
N THR A 54 -16.31 8.72 -45.59
CA THR A 54 -15.05 8.91 -46.33
C THR A 54 -15.14 8.33 -47.75
N SER A 55 -15.76 7.15 -47.88
CA SER A 55 -15.96 6.51 -49.19
C SER A 55 -16.91 7.33 -50.07
N LEU A 56 -18.00 7.86 -49.50
CA LEU A 56 -18.93 8.77 -50.17
C LEU A 56 -18.27 10.10 -50.54
N TRP A 57 -17.36 10.61 -49.71
CA TRP A 57 -16.60 11.83 -50.01
C TRP A 57 -15.69 11.62 -51.23
N ILE A 58 -15.00 10.49 -51.31
CA ILE A 58 -14.18 10.12 -52.48
C ILE A 58 -15.07 10.02 -53.74
N GLN A 59 -16.24 9.39 -53.65
CA GLN A 59 -17.19 9.35 -54.78
C GLN A 59 -17.65 10.74 -55.22
N ALA A 60 -17.90 11.65 -54.26
CA ALA A 60 -18.28 13.02 -54.57
C ALA A 60 -17.16 13.83 -55.24
N LEU A 61 -15.90 13.59 -54.88
CA LEU A 61 -14.74 14.16 -55.56
C LEU A 61 -14.61 13.65 -57.01
N LEU A 62 -15.03 12.41 -57.26
CA LEU A 62 -15.06 11.79 -58.60
C LEU A 62 -16.31 12.18 -59.42
N GLY A 63 -17.22 13.00 -58.86
CA GLY A 63 -18.37 13.56 -59.56
C GLY A 63 -19.69 12.79 -59.41
N THR A 64 -19.73 11.68 -58.67
CA THR A 64 -20.94 10.85 -58.46
C THR A 64 -21.48 10.94 -57.03
N GLY A 65 -21.37 12.11 -56.40
CA GLY A 65 -21.76 12.31 -55.00
C GLY A 65 -23.25 12.61 -54.81
N GLU A 66 -23.82 12.10 -53.71
CA GLU A 66 -25.19 12.43 -53.27
C GLU A 66 -25.34 13.87 -52.72
N ALA A 67 -24.22 14.54 -52.43
CA ALA A 67 -24.15 15.91 -51.92
C ALA A 67 -22.81 16.56 -52.32
N PRO A 68 -22.65 17.89 -52.17
CA PRO A 68 -21.38 18.57 -52.46
C PRO A 68 -20.21 17.97 -51.68
N ALA A 69 -19.06 17.76 -52.35
CA ALA A 69 -17.90 17.10 -51.76
C ALA A 69 -17.38 17.82 -50.50
N TRP A 70 -17.44 19.16 -50.44
CA TRP A 70 -17.03 19.90 -49.25
C TRP A 70 -17.89 19.55 -48.02
N TYR A 71 -19.19 19.30 -48.22
CA TYR A 71 -20.12 18.97 -47.15
C TYR A 71 -19.83 17.57 -46.61
N ILE A 72 -19.77 16.56 -47.48
CA ILE A 72 -19.49 15.17 -47.07
C ILE A 72 -18.10 15.07 -46.43
N GLY A 73 -17.10 15.77 -46.98
CA GLY A 73 -15.76 15.83 -46.41
C GLY A 73 -15.74 16.45 -45.02
N SER A 74 -16.52 17.51 -44.77
CA SER A 74 -16.63 18.12 -43.45
C SER A 74 -17.25 17.18 -42.41
N VAL A 75 -18.30 16.43 -42.78
CA VAL A 75 -18.93 15.42 -41.91
C VAL A 75 -17.94 14.31 -41.60
N SER A 76 -17.33 13.72 -42.63
CA SER A 76 -16.32 12.66 -42.49
C SER A 76 -15.16 13.07 -41.56
N LEU A 77 -14.65 14.29 -41.71
CA LEU A 77 -13.59 14.83 -40.85
C LEU A 77 -14.00 14.88 -39.38
N TRP A 78 -15.22 15.35 -39.08
CA TRP A 78 -15.74 15.41 -37.71
C TRP A 78 -16.01 14.03 -37.11
N LEU A 79 -16.46 13.07 -37.92
CA LEU A 79 -16.62 11.69 -37.47
C LEU A 79 -15.27 11.06 -37.11
N TRP A 80 -14.24 11.23 -37.95
CA TRP A 80 -12.88 10.79 -37.63
C TRP A 80 -12.31 11.47 -36.39
N PHE A 81 -12.51 12.79 -36.26
CA PHE A 81 -12.13 13.51 -35.06
C PHE A 81 -12.78 12.93 -33.80
N THR A 82 -14.06 12.57 -33.87
CA THR A 82 -14.82 11.97 -32.75
C THR A 82 -14.21 10.64 -32.31
N VAL A 83 -13.89 9.75 -33.25
CA VAL A 83 -13.26 8.45 -32.95
C VAL A 83 -11.85 8.64 -32.36
N LEU A 84 -11.03 9.48 -33.00
CA LEU A 84 -9.66 9.75 -32.55
C LEU A 84 -9.62 10.41 -31.18
N PHE A 85 -10.55 11.31 -30.88
CA PHE A 85 -10.65 11.97 -29.58
C PHE A 85 -10.97 10.99 -28.45
N ALA A 86 -11.89 10.05 -28.68
CA ALA A 86 -12.19 9.00 -27.72
C ALA A 86 -10.97 8.10 -27.46
N ASN A 87 -10.34 7.59 -28.53
CA ASN A 87 -9.16 6.75 -28.43
C ASN A 87 -7.98 7.45 -27.74
N PHE A 88 -7.80 8.74 -28.02
CA PHE A 88 -6.80 9.59 -27.38
C PHE A 88 -7.06 9.75 -25.88
N SER A 89 -8.31 10.00 -25.48
CA SER A 89 -8.68 10.15 -24.07
C SER A 89 -8.40 8.86 -23.28
N GLU A 90 -8.67 7.70 -23.88
CA GLU A 90 -8.35 6.40 -23.29
C GLU A 90 -6.83 6.17 -23.18
N ALA A 91 -6.08 6.40 -24.27
CA ALA A 91 -4.63 6.22 -24.29
C ALA A 91 -3.92 7.16 -23.29
N LEU A 92 -4.39 8.40 -23.16
CA LEU A 92 -3.86 9.37 -22.21
C LEU A 92 -4.05 8.91 -20.76
N ALA A 93 -5.22 8.34 -20.46
CA ALA A 93 -5.50 7.80 -19.14
C ALA A 93 -4.60 6.58 -18.82
N GLU A 94 -4.45 5.65 -19.76
CA GLU A 94 -3.58 4.47 -19.60
C GLU A 94 -2.10 4.84 -19.44
N GLY A 95 -1.61 5.82 -20.21
CA GLY A 95 -0.23 6.28 -20.15
C GLY A 95 0.16 6.83 -18.78
N ARG A 96 -0.77 7.47 -18.07
CA ARG A 96 -0.57 7.96 -16.69
C ARG A 96 -0.37 6.83 -15.69
N GLY A 97 -1.21 5.79 -15.75
CA GLY A 97 -1.11 4.64 -14.84
C GLY A 97 0.21 3.87 -14.99
N LYS A 98 0.65 3.63 -16.24
CA LYS A 98 1.90 2.90 -16.50
C LYS A 98 3.14 3.63 -15.98
N ALA A 99 3.20 4.96 -16.13
CA ALA A 99 4.35 5.76 -15.70
C ALA A 99 4.59 5.69 -14.17
N GLN A 100 3.54 5.60 -13.36
CA GLN A 100 3.67 5.45 -11.91
C GLN A 100 4.17 4.05 -11.51
N ALA A 101 3.66 2.99 -12.17
CA ALA A 101 4.13 1.63 -11.93
C ALA A 101 5.63 1.49 -12.26
N ASP A 102 6.08 2.10 -13.36
CA ASP A 102 7.49 2.11 -13.74
C ASP A 102 8.38 2.91 -12.76
N ALA A 103 7.85 3.96 -12.12
CA ALA A 103 8.56 4.68 -11.06
C ALA A 103 8.74 3.83 -9.79
N LEU A 104 7.70 3.09 -9.38
CA LEU A 104 7.76 2.12 -8.28
C LEU A 104 8.79 1.01 -8.56
N ARG A 105 8.85 0.48 -9.80
CA ARG A 105 9.86 -0.50 -10.22
C ARG A 105 11.28 0.03 -10.05
N ARG A 106 11.54 1.29 -10.43
CA ARG A 106 12.87 1.91 -10.33
C ARG A 106 13.30 2.19 -8.89
N ALA A 107 12.35 2.25 -7.95
CA ALA A 107 12.64 2.39 -6.52
C ALA A 107 13.11 1.09 -5.86
N ARG A 108 13.10 -0.04 -6.59
CA ARG A 108 13.68 -1.32 -6.14
C ARG A 108 15.19 -1.13 -5.91
N LYS A 109 15.57 -0.99 -4.64
CA LYS A 109 16.98 -1.04 -4.23
C LYS A 109 17.44 -2.49 -4.19
N ASP A 110 18.64 -2.74 -4.69
CA ASP A 110 19.35 -4.00 -4.51
C ASP A 110 19.70 -4.15 -3.02
N ILE A 111 18.94 -4.98 -2.32
CA ILE A 111 19.21 -5.35 -0.91
C ILE A 111 20.22 -6.49 -0.93
N THR A 112 21.25 -6.40 -0.10
CA THR A 112 22.24 -7.48 0.10
C THR A 112 21.72 -8.51 1.09
N ALA A 113 22.03 -9.79 0.87
CA ALA A 113 21.64 -10.91 1.73
C ALA A 113 22.88 -11.69 2.21
N LYS A 114 22.89 -12.09 3.49
CA LYS A 114 23.92 -12.95 4.09
C LYS A 114 23.53 -14.42 3.94
N LYS A 115 23.77 -15.02 2.77
CA LYS A 115 23.41 -16.41 2.46
C LYS A 115 24.27 -17.39 3.24
N MET A 116 23.66 -18.41 3.82
CA MET A 116 24.31 -19.43 4.63
C MET A 116 24.19 -20.80 3.97
N SER A 117 25.28 -21.58 3.99
CA SER A 117 25.25 -22.99 3.56
C SER A 117 24.71 -23.92 4.64
N THR A 118 24.89 -23.55 5.91
CA THR A 118 24.46 -24.33 7.06
C THR A 118 23.44 -23.52 7.86
N PRO A 119 22.24 -24.07 8.13
CA PRO A 119 21.14 -23.36 8.78
C PRO A 119 21.33 -23.31 10.30
N ARG A 120 22.45 -22.76 10.77
CA ARG A 120 22.76 -22.56 12.19
C ARG A 120 23.43 -21.23 12.44
N HIS A 121 22.96 -20.50 13.44
CA HIS A 121 23.61 -19.27 13.89
C HIS A 121 25.09 -19.49 14.24
N GLY A 122 25.96 -18.58 13.78
CA GLY A 122 27.41 -18.70 13.90
C GLY A 122 28.10 -19.49 12.77
N SER A 123 27.37 -20.03 11.80
CA SER A 123 27.97 -20.61 10.59
C SER A 123 28.47 -19.51 9.64
N ALA A 124 29.45 -19.83 8.80
CA ALA A 124 29.94 -18.91 7.77
C ALA A 124 28.82 -18.54 6.78
N PHE A 125 28.85 -17.29 6.31
CA PHE A 125 27.92 -16.77 5.32
C PHE A 125 28.66 -16.09 4.17
N GLU A 126 28.00 -16.02 3.01
CA GLU A 126 28.43 -15.30 1.82
C GLU A 126 27.46 -14.14 1.58
N VAL A 127 27.99 -12.96 1.24
CA VAL A 127 27.17 -11.80 0.90
C VAL A 127 26.81 -11.85 -0.58
N VAL A 128 25.52 -12.01 -0.87
CA VAL A 128 24.97 -12.08 -2.23
C VAL A 128 23.90 -11.00 -2.44
N ALA A 129 23.61 -10.65 -3.69
CA ALA A 129 22.45 -9.81 -3.98
C ALA A 129 21.14 -10.58 -3.71
N SER A 130 20.11 -9.92 -3.19
CA SER A 130 18.81 -10.55 -2.90
C SER A 130 18.17 -11.21 -4.13
N ALA A 131 18.41 -10.65 -5.32
CA ALA A 131 17.96 -11.22 -6.60
C ALA A 131 18.58 -12.59 -6.93
N GLY A 132 19.72 -12.94 -6.31
CA GLY A 132 20.40 -14.23 -6.48
C GLY A 132 19.93 -15.32 -5.52
N LEU A 133 18.99 -15.03 -4.61
CA LEU A 133 18.42 -16.02 -3.69
C LEU A 133 17.42 -16.92 -4.41
N CYS A 134 17.49 -18.22 -4.13
CA CYS A 134 16.56 -19.23 -4.62
C CYS A 134 15.75 -19.84 -3.49
N LYS A 135 14.54 -20.32 -3.81
CA LYS A 135 13.66 -20.99 -2.83
C LYS A 135 14.41 -22.12 -2.13
N GLY A 136 14.31 -22.16 -0.81
CA GLY A 136 15.04 -23.10 0.04
C GLY A 136 16.41 -22.63 0.51
N ASP A 137 16.97 -21.55 -0.07
CA ASP A 137 18.17 -20.91 0.48
C ASP A 137 17.91 -20.41 1.90
N VAL A 138 18.98 -20.35 2.68
CA VAL A 138 18.96 -19.88 4.07
C VAL A 138 19.83 -18.65 4.19
N PHE A 139 19.39 -17.66 4.96
CA PHE A 139 20.14 -16.44 5.18
C PHE A 139 20.00 -15.93 6.62
N LEU A 140 21.05 -15.25 7.08
CA LEU A 140 21.10 -14.58 8.38
C LEU A 140 20.63 -13.13 8.25
N VAL A 141 19.86 -12.67 9.23
CA VAL A 141 19.50 -11.26 9.38
C VAL A 141 19.77 -10.86 10.83
N ASP A 142 20.62 -9.85 11.02
CA ASP A 142 20.96 -9.32 12.35
C ASP A 142 20.13 -8.07 12.67
N ALA A 143 20.10 -7.66 13.94
CA ALA A 143 19.53 -6.39 14.35
C ALA A 143 20.08 -5.22 13.51
N GLY A 144 19.17 -4.42 12.93
CA GLY A 144 19.46 -3.31 12.03
C GLY A 144 19.36 -3.64 10.54
N ASP A 145 19.46 -4.92 10.16
CA ASP A 145 19.37 -5.35 8.77
C ASP A 145 17.92 -5.32 8.24
N THR A 146 17.79 -5.14 6.94
CA THR A 146 16.52 -5.31 6.21
C THR A 146 16.40 -6.75 5.72
N ILE A 147 15.25 -7.37 5.94
CA ILE A 147 14.96 -8.72 5.47
C ILE A 147 14.96 -8.72 3.93
N PRO A 148 15.86 -9.47 3.26
CA PRO A 148 16.04 -9.37 1.81
C PRO A 148 14.88 -9.95 1.01
N ALA A 149 14.16 -10.94 1.54
CA ALA A 149 13.06 -11.63 0.87
C ALA A 149 12.15 -12.39 1.85
N ASP A 150 10.94 -12.73 1.41
CA ASP A 150 9.96 -13.48 2.21
C ASP A 150 10.49 -14.88 2.58
N GLY A 151 10.21 -15.30 3.81
CA GLY A 151 10.69 -16.57 4.32
C GLY A 151 10.03 -17.03 5.61
N GLU A 152 10.56 -18.12 6.15
CA GLU A 152 10.18 -18.68 7.43
C GLU A 152 11.40 -18.74 8.36
N VAL A 153 11.25 -18.24 9.59
CA VAL A 153 12.26 -18.33 10.64
C VAL A 153 12.41 -19.79 11.05
N ILE A 154 13.61 -20.33 10.85
CA ILE A 154 13.95 -21.72 11.21
C ILE A 154 14.79 -21.79 12.49
N GLU A 155 15.43 -20.70 12.89
CA GLU A 155 16.16 -20.57 14.15
C GLU A 155 16.20 -19.11 14.58
N GLY A 156 16.12 -18.87 15.89
CA GLY A 156 16.19 -17.54 16.49
C GLY A 156 14.83 -16.92 16.80
N VAL A 157 14.88 -15.81 17.53
CA VAL A 157 13.73 -14.99 17.89
C VAL A 157 14.17 -13.54 17.85
N ALA A 158 13.38 -12.68 17.20
CA ALA A 158 13.68 -11.25 17.06
C ALA A 158 12.41 -10.40 16.96
N SER A 159 12.55 -9.12 17.29
CA SER A 159 11.54 -8.10 17.00
C SER A 159 11.75 -7.53 15.59
N VAL A 160 10.68 -7.41 14.79
CA VAL A 160 10.71 -6.96 13.39
C VAL A 160 9.75 -5.80 13.18
N ASP A 161 10.25 -4.71 12.58
CA ASP A 161 9.48 -3.56 12.11
C ASP A 161 8.92 -3.83 10.71
N GLU A 162 7.61 -4.08 10.65
CA GLU A 162 6.87 -4.34 9.40
C GLU A 162 6.17 -3.08 8.86
N SER A 163 6.45 -1.89 9.41
CA SER A 163 5.77 -0.63 9.08
C SER A 163 5.85 -0.24 7.60
N ALA A 164 6.94 -0.62 6.92
CA ALA A 164 7.10 -0.38 5.49
C ALA A 164 6.04 -1.09 4.63
N ILE A 165 5.38 -2.12 5.16
CA ILE A 165 4.45 -2.98 4.42
C ILE A 165 3.04 -2.92 5.01
N THR A 166 2.92 -3.09 6.32
CA THR A 166 1.61 -3.08 7.00
C THR A 166 1.13 -1.66 7.26
N GLY A 167 2.04 -0.68 7.28
CA GLY A 167 1.76 0.69 7.76
C GLY A 167 1.66 0.80 9.27
N GLU A 168 1.69 -0.32 9.99
CA GLU A 168 1.63 -0.37 11.45
C GLU A 168 3.03 -0.12 12.03
N SER A 169 3.14 0.82 12.96
CA SER A 169 4.44 1.18 13.54
C SER A 169 4.90 0.22 14.64
N ALA A 170 4.08 -0.78 15.00
CA ALA A 170 4.32 -1.74 16.05
C ALA A 170 5.24 -2.88 15.60
N PRO A 171 6.37 -3.12 16.30
CA PRO A 171 7.21 -4.26 16.00
C PRO A 171 6.53 -5.56 16.40
N VAL A 172 6.73 -6.59 15.58
CA VAL A 172 6.17 -7.92 15.79
C VAL A 172 7.29 -8.88 16.15
N ILE A 173 7.07 -9.74 17.15
CA ILE A 173 8.01 -10.80 17.50
C ILE A 173 7.86 -11.94 16.49
N ARG A 174 8.98 -12.33 15.88
CA ARG A 174 9.10 -13.46 14.95
C ARG A 174 10.01 -14.51 15.57
N GLU A 175 9.58 -15.77 15.56
CA GLU A 175 10.27 -16.87 16.25
C GLU A 175 10.21 -18.17 15.44
N SER A 176 11.23 -19.02 15.62
CA SER A 176 11.25 -20.36 15.02
C SER A 176 10.24 -21.31 15.68
N GLY A 177 9.60 -22.16 14.89
CA GLY A 177 8.87 -23.34 15.41
C GLY A 177 7.43 -23.10 15.87
N GLY A 178 6.81 -21.98 15.50
CA GLY A 178 5.41 -21.68 15.78
C GLY A 178 4.74 -20.81 14.71
N ASP A 179 3.49 -20.39 14.95
CA ASP A 179 2.67 -19.62 14.00
C ASP A 179 3.23 -18.22 13.65
N ARG A 180 4.27 -17.77 14.36
CA ARG A 180 4.94 -16.48 14.19
C ARG A 180 6.25 -16.57 13.38
N SER A 181 6.48 -17.69 12.70
CA SER A 181 7.71 -17.94 11.93
C SER A 181 7.76 -17.19 10.59
N ALA A 182 6.63 -16.77 10.02
CA ALA A 182 6.61 -16.12 8.72
C ALA A 182 7.17 -14.68 8.78
N VAL A 183 8.05 -14.32 7.84
CA VAL A 183 8.64 -12.98 7.72
C VAL A 183 8.54 -12.46 6.29
N THR A 184 8.43 -11.14 6.15
CA THR A 184 8.22 -10.47 4.85
C THR A 184 9.47 -9.71 4.41
N GLY A 185 9.85 -9.84 3.14
CA GLY A 185 10.97 -9.10 2.57
C GLY A 185 10.71 -7.59 2.50
N GLY A 186 11.70 -6.79 2.88
CA GLY A 186 11.64 -5.32 2.94
C GLY A 186 11.38 -4.75 4.34
N THR A 187 11.04 -5.59 5.32
CA THR A 187 10.90 -5.20 6.73
C THR A 187 12.26 -5.17 7.44
N ARG A 188 12.35 -4.54 8.63
CA ARG A 188 13.63 -4.36 9.33
C ARG A 188 13.66 -5.13 10.65
N VAL A 189 14.75 -5.85 10.92
CA VAL A 189 14.95 -6.50 12.23
C VAL A 189 15.45 -5.46 13.23
N LEU A 190 14.84 -5.40 14.41
CA LEU A 190 15.14 -4.42 15.47
C LEU A 190 15.99 -5.01 16.61
N SER A 191 15.81 -6.28 16.94
CA SER A 191 16.53 -6.94 18.04
C SER A 191 17.06 -8.32 17.64
N ASP A 192 18.03 -8.82 18.40
CA ASP A 192 18.55 -10.18 18.27
C ASP A 192 18.97 -10.52 16.81
N TRP A 193 18.63 -11.72 16.34
CA TRP A 193 18.95 -12.22 15.00
C TRP A 193 17.94 -13.30 14.58
N LEU A 194 17.84 -13.53 13.26
CA LEU A 194 17.00 -14.58 12.67
C LEU A 194 17.78 -15.35 11.61
N VAL A 195 17.66 -16.67 11.64
CA VAL A 195 18.02 -17.52 10.49
C VAL A 195 16.73 -17.88 9.77
N ILE A 196 16.63 -17.45 8.51
CA ILE A 196 15.40 -17.52 7.73
C ILE A 196 15.63 -18.42 6.51
N ARG A 197 14.68 -19.32 6.25
CA ARG A 197 14.60 -20.09 5.01
C ARG A 197 13.69 -19.38 4.02
N LEU A 198 14.20 -19.14 2.81
CA LEU A 198 13.44 -18.53 1.72
C LEU A 198 12.28 -19.45 1.31
N THR A 199 11.05 -18.93 1.36
CA THR A 199 9.84 -19.68 0.98
C THR A 199 9.33 -19.28 -0.40
N ALA A 200 9.53 -18.02 -0.78
CA ALA A 200 9.10 -17.46 -2.05
C ALA A 200 10.09 -17.75 -3.19
N GLU A 201 9.59 -17.99 -4.39
CA GLU A 201 10.40 -18.01 -5.61
C GLU A 201 10.77 -16.58 -6.04
N PRO A 202 11.85 -16.40 -6.85
CA PRO A 202 12.15 -15.10 -7.45
C PRO A 202 10.95 -14.51 -8.19
N GLY A 203 10.55 -13.28 -7.87
CA GLY A 203 9.34 -12.66 -8.45
C GLY A 203 8.03 -13.12 -7.79
N GLY A 204 8.09 -13.91 -6.72
CA GLY A 204 6.96 -14.44 -5.95
C GLY A 204 6.81 -13.82 -4.57
N GLY A 205 7.70 -12.92 -4.14
CA GLY A 205 7.64 -12.26 -2.82
C GLY A 205 6.46 -11.31 -2.66
N PHE A 206 6.20 -10.83 -1.45
CA PHE A 206 5.06 -9.99 -1.12
C PHE A 206 5.03 -8.70 -1.95
N LEU A 207 6.16 -8.01 -2.05
CA LEU A 207 6.31 -6.83 -2.89
C LEU A 207 6.10 -7.16 -4.37
N ASP A 208 6.59 -8.30 -4.86
CA ASP A 208 6.35 -8.73 -6.25
C ASP A 208 4.87 -9.06 -6.49
N ARG A 209 4.15 -9.58 -5.49
CA ARG A 209 2.70 -9.78 -5.55
C ARG A 209 1.97 -8.44 -5.55
N MET A 210 2.40 -7.45 -4.78
CA MET A 210 1.85 -6.07 -4.85
C MET A 210 2.09 -5.45 -6.22
N ILE A 211 3.31 -5.57 -6.76
CA ILE A 211 3.67 -5.12 -8.10
C ILE A 211 2.81 -5.83 -9.14
N LYS A 212 2.66 -7.16 -9.05
CA LYS A 212 1.75 -7.94 -9.91
C LYS A 212 0.28 -7.60 -9.70
N LEU A 213 -0.15 -7.15 -8.53
CA LEU A 213 -1.52 -6.66 -8.33
C LEU A 213 -1.72 -5.31 -9.04
N ILE A 214 -0.71 -4.45 -9.01
CA ILE A 214 -0.71 -3.16 -9.72
C ILE A 214 -0.59 -3.36 -11.24
N GLU A 215 0.24 -4.29 -11.71
CA GLU A 215 0.51 -4.56 -13.14
C GLU A 215 -0.44 -5.57 -13.77
N GLY A 216 -0.77 -6.61 -13.01
CA GLY A 216 -1.57 -7.77 -13.39
C GLY A 216 -3.05 -7.61 -13.03
N ALA A 217 -3.46 -6.47 -12.51
CA ALA A 217 -4.80 -5.95 -12.72
C ALA A 217 -5.00 -5.73 -14.22
N LYS A 218 -5.17 -6.83 -14.99
CA LYS A 218 -5.90 -6.80 -16.24
C LYS A 218 -7.25 -6.21 -15.88
N ARG A 219 -7.41 -4.93 -16.15
CA ARG A 219 -8.61 -4.17 -15.81
C ARG A 219 -9.80 -4.94 -16.38
N GLN A 220 -10.57 -5.54 -15.48
CA GLN A 220 -11.89 -6.01 -15.82
C GLN A 220 -12.80 -4.79 -15.81
N LYS A 221 -13.71 -4.72 -16.78
CA LYS A 221 -14.77 -3.70 -16.76
C LYS A 221 -15.55 -3.86 -15.46
N THR A 222 -15.84 -2.73 -14.82
CA THR A 222 -16.59 -2.73 -13.56
C THR A 222 -18.07 -3.08 -13.81
N PRO A 223 -18.83 -3.51 -12.79
CA PRO A 223 -20.25 -3.79 -12.96
C PRO A 223 -21.03 -2.61 -13.56
N ASN A 224 -20.78 -1.39 -13.10
CA ASN A 224 -21.43 -0.19 -13.66
C ASN A 224 -20.97 0.09 -15.09
N GLU A 225 -19.69 -0.11 -15.42
CA GLU A 225 -19.18 0.02 -16.79
C GLU A 225 -19.82 -1.03 -17.73
N ILE A 226 -20.05 -2.26 -17.27
CA ILE A 226 -20.73 -3.30 -18.05
C ILE A 226 -22.20 -2.93 -18.26
N ALA A 227 -22.91 -2.56 -17.18
CA ALA A 227 -24.32 -2.18 -17.25
C ALA A 227 -24.53 -1.01 -18.22
N LEU A 228 -23.67 0.03 -18.13
CA LEU A 228 -23.74 1.17 -19.02
C LEU A 228 -23.42 0.77 -20.46
N ASN A 229 -22.40 -0.06 -20.71
CA ASN A 229 -22.11 -0.53 -22.07
C ASN A 229 -23.30 -1.29 -22.71
N ILE A 230 -24.02 -2.10 -21.93
CA ILE A 230 -25.23 -2.80 -22.40
C ILE A 230 -26.31 -1.79 -22.80
N LEU A 231 -26.55 -0.78 -21.94
CA LEU A 231 -27.53 0.27 -22.21
C LEU A 231 -27.16 1.08 -23.47
N LEU A 232 -25.89 1.49 -23.60
CA LEU A 232 -25.41 2.25 -24.75
C LEU A 232 -25.50 1.43 -26.04
N ALA A 233 -25.20 0.13 -25.98
CA ALA A 233 -25.37 -0.77 -27.12
C ALA A 233 -26.84 -0.89 -27.54
N ALA A 234 -27.77 -1.01 -26.57
CA ALA A 234 -29.19 -1.05 -26.85
C ALA A 234 -29.69 0.23 -27.53
N PHE A 235 -29.33 1.41 -27.03
CA PHE A 235 -29.66 2.68 -27.68
C PHE A 235 -29.04 2.83 -29.06
N THR A 236 -27.80 2.36 -29.24
CA THR A 236 -27.14 2.37 -30.55
C THR A 236 -27.93 1.55 -31.57
N ILE A 237 -28.38 0.35 -31.20
CA ILE A 237 -29.20 -0.51 -32.07
C ILE A 237 -30.55 0.16 -32.37
N ILE A 238 -31.22 0.74 -31.36
CA ILE A 238 -32.50 1.42 -31.54
C ILE A 238 -32.35 2.59 -32.52
N PHE A 239 -31.37 3.47 -32.31
CA PHE A 239 -31.14 4.62 -33.19
C PHE A 239 -30.69 4.20 -34.59
N LEU A 240 -29.92 3.12 -34.71
CA LEU A 240 -29.56 2.55 -36.01
C LEU A 240 -30.81 2.12 -36.79
N VAL A 241 -31.72 1.36 -36.16
CA VAL A 241 -32.99 0.93 -36.78
C VAL A 241 -33.84 2.14 -37.17
N VAL A 242 -33.94 3.15 -36.31
CA VAL A 242 -34.66 4.40 -36.62
C VAL A 242 -34.04 5.09 -37.84
N CYS A 243 -32.73 5.30 -37.86
CA CYS A 243 -32.06 5.98 -38.98
C CYS A 243 -32.18 5.20 -40.30
N VAL A 244 -32.08 3.86 -40.26
CA VAL A 244 -32.24 3.01 -41.45
C VAL A 244 -33.66 3.08 -42.01
N THR A 245 -34.68 3.19 -41.16
CA THR A 245 -36.09 3.30 -41.60
C THR A 245 -36.45 4.70 -42.14
N LEU A 246 -35.70 5.75 -41.78
CA LEU A 246 -35.93 7.10 -42.33
C LEU A 246 -35.66 7.21 -43.83
N LEU A 247 -34.70 6.46 -44.37
CA LEU A 247 -34.40 6.48 -45.80
C LEU A 247 -35.59 6.04 -46.68
N PRO A 248 -36.19 4.84 -46.50
CA PRO A 248 -37.35 4.43 -47.29
C PRO A 248 -38.57 5.34 -47.07
N PHE A 249 -38.80 5.85 -45.85
CA PHE A 249 -39.88 6.82 -45.61
C PHE A 249 -39.65 8.14 -46.35
N SER A 250 -38.41 8.63 -46.39
CA SER A 250 -38.06 9.84 -47.13
C SER A 250 -38.26 9.64 -48.64
N ILE A 251 -37.83 8.51 -49.19
CA ILE A 251 -38.05 8.15 -50.59
C ILE A 251 -39.55 8.09 -50.91
N PHE A 252 -40.33 7.40 -50.08
CA PHE A 252 -41.78 7.31 -50.24
C PHE A 252 -42.46 8.68 -50.18
N SER A 253 -42.08 9.53 -49.22
CA SER A 253 -42.63 10.87 -49.07
C SER A 253 -42.34 11.75 -50.27
N VAL A 254 -41.10 11.77 -50.78
CA VAL A 254 -40.76 12.53 -51.99
C VAL A 254 -41.52 12.01 -53.20
N ALA A 255 -41.65 10.69 -53.35
CA ALA A 255 -42.44 10.09 -54.42
C ALA A 255 -43.93 10.43 -54.35
N ALA A 256 -44.52 10.47 -53.15
CA ALA A 256 -45.94 10.75 -52.95
C ALA A 256 -46.29 12.23 -53.15
N VAL A 257 -45.41 13.15 -52.73
CA VAL A 257 -45.67 14.60 -52.81
C VAL A 257 -45.14 15.22 -54.13
N GLY A 258 -44.26 14.52 -54.85
CA GLY A 258 -43.78 14.90 -56.18
C GLY A 258 -42.76 16.04 -56.21
N HIS A 259 -42.27 16.50 -55.05
CA HIS A 259 -41.23 17.52 -54.94
C HIS A 259 -40.31 17.26 -53.74
N GLY A 260 -39.08 17.79 -53.78
CA GLY A 260 -38.06 17.60 -52.76
C GLY A 260 -36.99 16.56 -53.15
N ALA A 261 -36.05 16.31 -52.23
CA ALA A 261 -34.99 15.34 -52.38
C ALA A 261 -34.96 14.38 -51.17
N PRO A 262 -34.71 13.08 -51.37
CA PRO A 262 -34.57 12.16 -50.25
C PRO A 262 -33.40 12.53 -49.35
N ILE A 263 -33.50 12.16 -48.06
CA ILE A 263 -32.40 12.33 -47.11
C ILE A 263 -31.20 11.50 -47.57
N THR A 264 -30.02 12.12 -47.62
CA THR A 264 -28.78 11.47 -48.05
C THR A 264 -28.23 10.53 -46.97
N VAL A 265 -27.45 9.54 -47.39
CA VAL A 265 -26.80 8.60 -46.46
C VAL A 265 -25.86 9.33 -45.50
N THR A 266 -25.15 10.36 -46.00
CA THR A 266 -24.29 11.24 -45.20
C THR A 266 -25.06 11.90 -44.06
N VAL A 267 -26.26 12.42 -44.31
CA VAL A 267 -27.11 13.04 -43.28
C VAL A 267 -27.60 11.99 -42.27
N LEU A 268 -27.97 10.79 -42.73
CA LEU A 268 -28.39 9.71 -41.83
C LEU A 268 -27.27 9.22 -40.92
N VAL A 269 -26.04 9.10 -41.44
CA VAL A 269 -24.87 8.76 -40.62
C VAL A 269 -24.58 9.87 -39.61
N ALA A 270 -24.61 11.14 -40.05
CA ALA A 270 -24.41 12.26 -39.14
C ALA A 270 -25.48 12.30 -38.04
N LEU A 271 -26.75 12.12 -38.39
CA LEU A 271 -27.87 12.02 -37.45
C LEU A 271 -27.68 10.87 -36.46
N LEU A 272 -27.34 9.68 -36.95
CA LEU A 272 -27.09 8.51 -36.12
C LEU A 272 -26.01 8.79 -35.07
N VAL A 273 -24.86 9.36 -35.49
CA VAL A 273 -23.75 9.66 -34.58
C VAL A 273 -24.13 10.75 -33.58
N CYS A 274 -24.93 11.74 -33.97
CA CYS A 274 -25.45 12.78 -33.07
C CYS A 274 -26.45 12.24 -32.03
N LEU A 275 -27.20 11.17 -32.36
CA LEU A 275 -28.15 10.54 -31.45
C LEU A 275 -27.49 9.54 -30.50
N ILE A 276 -26.49 8.81 -30.98
CA ILE A 276 -25.76 7.85 -30.15
C ILE A 276 -24.99 8.60 -29.06
N PRO A 277 -25.02 8.12 -27.80
CA PRO A 277 -24.30 8.72 -26.67
C PRO A 277 -22.77 8.50 -26.74
N THR A 278 -22.13 9.02 -27.79
CA THR A 278 -20.70 8.86 -28.12
C THR A 278 -19.78 9.43 -27.04
N THR A 279 -20.14 10.56 -26.43
CA THR A 279 -19.38 11.18 -25.33
C THR A 279 -19.19 10.21 -24.16
N ILE A 280 -20.26 9.52 -23.75
CA ILE A 280 -20.20 8.58 -22.64
C ILE A 280 -19.48 7.30 -23.07
N GLY A 281 -19.81 6.75 -24.24
CA GLY A 281 -19.21 5.53 -24.77
C GLY A 281 -17.70 5.61 -25.01
N GLY A 282 -17.19 6.80 -25.37
CA GLY A 282 -15.76 7.04 -25.57
C GLY A 282 -14.98 7.38 -24.30
N LEU A 283 -15.62 7.98 -23.29
CA LEU A 283 -14.93 8.48 -22.09
C LEU A 283 -15.04 7.56 -20.88
N LEU A 284 -16.00 6.62 -20.85
CA LEU A 284 -16.25 5.73 -19.72
C LEU A 284 -14.98 5.01 -19.23
N SER A 285 -14.20 4.47 -20.16
CA SER A 285 -12.97 3.77 -19.82
C SER A 285 -11.88 4.71 -19.28
N ALA A 286 -11.80 5.95 -19.78
CA ALA A 286 -10.86 6.95 -19.29
C ALA A 286 -11.21 7.42 -17.86
N ILE A 287 -12.50 7.56 -17.54
CA ILE A 287 -12.99 7.94 -16.20
C ILE A 287 -12.52 6.93 -15.15
N GLY A 288 -12.71 5.62 -15.40
CA GLY A 288 -12.28 4.57 -14.46
C GLY A 288 -10.78 4.58 -14.20
N ILE A 289 -9.96 4.80 -15.24
CA ILE A 289 -8.49 4.86 -15.11
C ILE A 289 -8.05 6.11 -14.35
N ALA A 290 -8.67 7.25 -14.64
CA ALA A 290 -8.40 8.49 -13.90
C ALA A 290 -8.79 8.39 -12.42
N GLY A 291 -9.87 7.65 -12.11
CA GLY A 291 -10.28 7.35 -10.73
C GLY A 291 -9.24 6.53 -9.97
N MET A 292 -8.71 5.46 -10.59
CA MET A 292 -7.63 4.66 -10.01
C MET A 292 -6.36 5.48 -9.76
N ASP A 293 -5.94 6.30 -10.73
CA ASP A 293 -4.79 7.21 -10.57
C ASP A 293 -4.98 8.20 -9.41
N ARG A 294 -6.22 8.69 -9.21
CA ARG A 294 -6.52 9.60 -8.10
C ARG A 294 -6.37 8.91 -6.74
N MET A 295 -6.78 7.65 -6.60
CA MET A 295 -6.63 6.91 -5.35
C MET A 295 -5.16 6.73 -4.96
N ILE A 296 -4.30 6.42 -5.93
CA ILE A 296 -2.85 6.29 -5.70
C ILE A 296 -2.25 7.63 -5.24
N ARG A 297 -2.72 8.77 -5.77
CA ARG A 297 -2.31 10.10 -5.30
C ARG A 297 -2.71 10.39 -3.85
N HIS A 298 -3.72 9.69 -3.33
CA HIS A 298 -4.12 9.73 -1.94
C HIS A 298 -3.50 8.57 -1.13
N ASN A 299 -2.45 7.93 -1.64
CA ASN A 299 -1.77 6.79 -1.02
C ASN A 299 -2.68 5.58 -0.77
N VAL A 300 -3.75 5.43 -1.56
CA VAL A 300 -4.66 4.27 -1.51
C VAL A 300 -4.41 3.39 -2.73
N ILE A 301 -4.02 2.15 -2.50
CA ILE A 301 -3.79 1.16 -3.57
C ILE A 301 -5.09 0.37 -3.77
N ALA A 302 -5.75 0.60 -4.89
CA ALA A 302 -6.91 -0.18 -5.31
C ALA A 302 -6.46 -1.34 -6.20
N THR A 303 -6.83 -2.58 -5.83
CA THR A 303 -6.50 -3.78 -6.62
C THR A 303 -7.27 -3.87 -7.93
N SER A 304 -8.39 -3.15 -8.06
CA SER A 304 -9.19 -3.07 -9.28
C SER A 304 -10.10 -1.84 -9.26
N GLY A 305 -10.56 -1.40 -10.45
CA GLY A 305 -11.61 -0.39 -10.54
C GLY A 305 -12.91 -0.81 -9.86
N ARG A 306 -13.20 -2.12 -9.78
CA ARG A 306 -14.37 -2.66 -9.08
C ARG A 306 -14.34 -2.38 -7.59
N ALA A 307 -13.15 -2.44 -6.97
CA ALA A 307 -13.00 -2.13 -5.54
C ALA A 307 -13.33 -0.66 -5.25
N ILE A 308 -12.96 0.25 -6.15
CA ILE A 308 -13.27 1.69 -6.03
C ILE A 308 -14.77 1.93 -6.16
N GLU A 309 -15.43 1.33 -7.14
CA GLU A 309 -16.88 1.47 -7.30
C GLU A 309 -17.64 0.90 -6.10
N ALA A 310 -17.26 -0.30 -5.65
CA ALA A 310 -17.87 -0.92 -4.48
C ALA A 310 -17.68 -0.06 -3.22
N ALA A 311 -16.52 0.57 -3.05
CA ALA A 311 -16.28 1.48 -1.92
C ALA A 311 -17.21 2.72 -1.93
N GLY A 312 -17.70 3.14 -3.10
CA GLY A 312 -18.70 4.20 -3.23
C GLY A 312 -20.12 3.79 -2.83
N ASP A 313 -20.37 2.48 -2.69
CA ASP A 313 -21.66 1.87 -2.36
C ASP A 313 -21.63 1.24 -0.94
N VAL A 314 -20.70 1.68 -0.08
CA VAL A 314 -20.58 1.19 1.30
C VAL A 314 -21.48 2.00 2.23
N ASP A 315 -22.40 1.32 2.92
CA ASP A 315 -23.26 1.93 3.95
C ASP A 315 -22.62 1.99 5.34
N VAL A 316 -21.78 1.00 5.67
CA VAL A 316 -21.18 0.84 7.00
C VAL A 316 -19.67 0.66 6.87
N LEU A 317 -18.91 1.60 7.42
CA LEU A 317 -17.46 1.50 7.55
C LEU A 317 -17.10 0.88 8.90
N LEU A 318 -16.53 -0.33 8.87
CA LEU A 318 -15.93 -0.96 10.03
C LEU A 318 -14.45 -0.62 10.05
N LEU A 319 -14.00 0.07 11.10
CA LEU A 319 -12.58 0.35 11.32
C LEU A 319 -12.06 -0.64 12.35
N ASP A 320 -10.99 -1.36 12.00
CA ASP A 320 -10.20 -2.03 13.02
C ASP A 320 -9.53 -0.97 13.90
N LYS A 321 -9.30 -1.27 15.19
CA LYS A 321 -8.72 -0.30 16.12
C LYS A 321 -7.20 -0.35 16.08
N THR A 322 -6.66 -1.52 16.37
CA THR A 322 -5.22 -1.72 16.56
C THR A 322 -4.53 -1.62 15.22
N GLY A 323 -3.54 -0.74 15.09
CA GLY A 323 -2.78 -0.58 13.83
C GLY A 323 -3.52 0.19 12.73
N THR A 324 -4.79 0.54 12.92
CA THR A 324 -5.59 1.36 11.98
C THR A 324 -5.99 2.71 12.57
N ILE A 325 -6.69 2.73 13.71
CA ILE A 325 -7.02 3.97 14.43
C ILE A 325 -5.84 4.39 15.32
N THR A 326 -5.16 3.42 15.91
CA THR A 326 -4.00 3.64 16.77
C THR A 326 -2.72 3.32 16.03
N LEU A 327 -1.61 3.88 16.51
CA LEU A 327 -0.28 3.61 15.99
C LEU A 327 0.18 2.15 16.19
N GLY A 328 -0.61 1.34 16.92
CA GLY A 328 -0.32 -0.04 17.31
C GLY A 328 0.77 -0.17 18.37
N ASN A 329 1.62 0.85 18.51
CA ASN A 329 2.66 0.96 19.53
C ASN A 329 2.05 1.30 20.88
N ARG A 330 2.24 0.41 21.86
CA ARG A 330 1.90 0.69 23.24
C ARG A 330 3.04 1.47 23.89
N MET A 331 2.82 2.75 24.13
CA MET A 331 3.82 3.65 24.70
C MET A 331 3.63 3.79 26.20
N ALA A 332 4.73 3.95 26.94
CA ALA A 332 4.67 4.24 28.36
C ALA A 332 3.95 5.57 28.61
N THR A 333 2.91 5.54 29.45
CA THR A 333 2.10 6.72 29.81
C THR A 333 2.16 7.06 31.30
N GLU A 334 2.38 6.06 32.15
CA GLU A 334 2.37 6.24 33.60
C GLU A 334 3.31 5.28 34.32
N PHE A 335 3.92 5.77 35.41
CA PHE A 335 4.63 4.97 36.40
C PHE A 335 3.75 4.84 37.65
N ALA A 336 3.37 3.60 37.97
CA ALA A 336 2.60 3.23 39.14
C ALA A 336 3.54 2.56 40.17
N PRO A 337 4.00 3.28 41.20
CA PRO A 337 4.96 2.75 42.18
C PRO A 337 4.34 1.69 43.08
N ALA A 338 5.17 0.73 43.52
CA ALA A 338 4.80 -0.20 44.58
C ALA A 338 4.67 0.52 45.95
N PRO A 339 3.97 -0.08 46.93
CA PRO A 339 3.85 0.50 48.27
C PRO A 339 5.22 0.86 48.87
N GLY A 340 5.37 2.10 49.35
CA GLY A 340 6.63 2.58 49.95
C GLY A 340 7.69 3.05 48.95
N ILE A 341 7.43 2.98 47.64
CA ILE A 341 8.35 3.46 46.59
C ILE A 341 7.91 4.83 46.07
N THR A 342 8.84 5.76 45.95
CA THR A 342 8.61 7.08 45.33
C THR A 342 8.52 6.94 43.81
N ARG A 343 7.69 7.76 43.15
CA ARG A 343 7.57 7.77 41.68
C ARG A 343 8.90 8.06 40.99
N GLU A 344 9.73 8.91 41.58
CA GLU A 344 11.05 9.32 41.10
C GLU A 344 12.02 8.13 41.07
N ARG A 345 12.06 7.32 42.15
CA ARG A 345 12.87 6.10 42.22
C ARG A 345 12.46 5.08 41.16
N LEU A 346 11.15 4.89 40.96
CA LEU A 346 10.65 4.01 39.90
C LEU A 346 11.04 4.52 38.50
N ALA A 347 10.83 5.82 38.23
CA ALA A 347 11.17 6.41 36.94
C ALA A 347 12.68 6.34 36.64
N ASP A 348 13.53 6.54 37.65
CA ASP A 348 14.99 6.43 37.52
C ASP A 348 15.41 5.00 37.14
N ALA A 349 14.93 4.01 37.90
CA ALA A 349 15.23 2.61 37.62
C ALA A 349 14.65 2.15 36.27
N ALA A 350 13.43 2.60 35.93
CA ALA A 350 12.78 2.31 34.65
C ALA A 350 13.59 2.86 33.47
N GLN A 351 14.09 4.09 33.58
CA GLN A 351 14.93 4.70 32.55
C GLN A 351 16.22 3.91 32.38
N LEU A 352 16.95 3.65 33.48
CA LEU A 352 18.21 2.91 33.46
C LEU A 352 18.06 1.52 32.83
N ALA A 353 17.01 0.78 33.19
CA ALA A 353 16.72 -0.53 32.62
C ALA A 353 16.31 -0.48 31.14
N SER A 354 15.89 0.69 30.63
CA SER A 354 15.44 0.88 29.25
C SER A 354 16.48 1.50 28.33
N LEU A 355 17.65 1.92 28.84
CA LEU A 355 18.68 2.59 28.02
C LEU A 355 19.25 1.70 26.91
N ALA A 356 19.35 0.39 27.15
CA ALA A 356 19.77 -0.59 26.16
C ALA A 356 18.59 -1.34 25.50
N ASP A 357 17.37 -0.87 25.74
CA ASP A 357 16.17 -1.43 25.14
C ASP A 357 15.76 -0.59 23.92
N GLU A 358 16.18 -1.04 22.74
CA GLU A 358 15.94 -0.31 21.50
C GLU A 358 14.52 -0.45 20.95
N THR A 359 13.66 -1.27 21.58
CA THR A 359 12.25 -1.40 21.20
C THR A 359 11.50 -0.08 21.38
N PRO A 360 10.40 0.17 20.65
CA PRO A 360 9.55 1.33 20.86
C PRO A 360 9.06 1.45 22.31
N GLU A 361 8.74 0.33 22.96
CA GLU A 361 8.38 0.26 24.37
C GLU A 361 9.52 0.78 25.25
N GLY A 362 10.74 0.27 25.06
CA GLY A 362 11.94 0.73 25.76
C GLY A 362 12.20 2.23 25.58
N ARG A 363 12.19 2.69 24.32
CA ARG A 363 12.38 4.11 23.98
C ARG A 363 11.29 5.00 24.60
N SER A 364 10.04 4.55 24.60
CA SER A 364 8.92 5.30 25.19
C SER A 364 9.08 5.52 26.69
N ILE A 365 9.65 4.55 27.41
CA ILE A 365 9.93 4.65 28.85
C ILE A 365 11.02 5.70 29.11
N VAL A 366 12.09 5.69 28.31
CA VAL A 366 13.17 6.68 28.41
C VAL A 366 12.65 8.10 28.15
N VAL A 367 11.77 8.26 27.15
CA VAL A 367 11.11 9.53 26.83
C VAL A 367 10.21 9.99 27.98
N LEU A 368 9.32 9.12 28.48
CA LEU A 368 8.41 9.46 29.58
C LEU A 368 9.17 9.87 30.85
N ALA A 369 10.24 9.15 31.20
CA ALA A 369 11.08 9.47 32.34
C ALA A 369 11.76 10.85 32.19
N LYS A 370 12.26 11.16 30.99
CA LYS A 370 12.90 12.44 30.67
C LYS A 370 11.90 13.61 30.74
N GLU A 371 10.72 13.45 30.15
CA GLU A 371 9.71 14.52 30.07
C GLU A 371 9.07 14.82 31.42
N LYS A 372 8.69 13.78 32.17
CA LYS A 372 7.93 13.93 33.41
C LYS A 372 8.78 14.18 34.65
N TYR A 373 10.01 13.67 34.68
CA TYR A 373 10.90 13.74 35.86
C TYR A 373 12.21 14.48 35.60
N GLY A 374 12.40 15.05 34.40
CA GLY A 374 13.60 15.83 34.08
C GLY A 374 14.90 15.02 34.07
N LEU A 375 14.81 13.68 34.03
CA LEU A 375 15.95 12.78 34.01
C LEU A 375 16.67 12.86 32.65
N ARG A 376 17.57 13.84 32.51
CA ARG A 376 18.44 14.02 31.33
C ARG A 376 19.68 13.16 31.49
N GLY A 377 20.14 12.61 30.37
CA GLY A 377 21.16 11.56 30.27
C GLY A 377 22.25 11.68 31.33
N ARG A 378 22.32 10.67 32.21
CA ARG A 378 23.49 10.43 33.03
C ARG A 378 24.65 10.14 32.10
N GLU A 379 25.82 10.74 32.34
CA GLU A 379 27.02 10.34 31.61
C GLU A 379 27.27 8.87 31.94
N VAL A 380 26.90 7.99 30.99
CA VAL A 380 26.99 6.53 31.11
C VAL A 380 28.43 6.09 31.43
N HIS A 381 29.41 6.96 31.18
CA HIS A 381 30.82 6.76 31.47
C HIS A 381 31.18 6.87 32.96
N GLU A 382 30.35 7.49 33.81
CA GLU A 382 30.63 7.65 35.25
C GLU A 382 30.13 6.46 36.10
N ILE A 383 29.28 5.60 35.54
CA ILE A 383 28.70 4.46 36.23
C ILE A 383 29.32 3.19 35.64
N ALA A 384 30.02 2.40 36.44
CA ALA A 384 30.42 1.04 36.06
C ALA A 384 29.18 0.16 35.92
N ALA A 385 28.51 0.30 34.77
CA ALA A 385 27.23 -0.29 34.43
C ALA A 385 27.38 -1.22 33.24
N GLN A 386 27.00 -2.48 33.42
CA GLN A 386 26.84 -3.44 32.34
C GLN A 386 25.37 -3.46 31.93
N PHE A 387 25.07 -2.91 30.76
CA PHE A 387 23.71 -2.93 30.23
C PHE A 387 23.34 -4.30 29.67
N VAL A 388 22.10 -4.71 29.94
CA VAL A 388 21.50 -5.92 29.41
C VAL A 388 20.46 -5.48 28.36
N PRO A 389 20.73 -5.66 27.07
CA PRO A 389 19.78 -5.29 26.03
C PRO A 389 18.50 -6.12 26.16
N PHE A 390 17.42 -5.62 25.56
CA PHE A 390 16.19 -6.40 25.48
C PHE A 390 16.42 -7.67 24.67
N SER A 391 15.97 -8.81 25.21
CA SER A 391 15.91 -10.08 24.49
C SER A 391 14.48 -10.57 24.44
N ALA A 392 14.01 -10.96 23.27
CA ALA A 392 12.69 -11.56 23.12
C ALA A 392 12.57 -12.91 23.85
N GLN A 393 13.67 -13.62 24.07
CA GLN A 393 13.69 -14.89 24.82
C GLN A 393 13.45 -14.67 26.31
N THR A 394 14.12 -13.67 26.90
CA THR A 394 13.97 -13.35 28.33
C THR A 394 12.78 -12.44 28.60
N ARG A 395 12.27 -11.74 27.57
CA ARG A 395 11.19 -10.73 27.64
C ARG A 395 11.46 -9.64 28.66
N MET A 396 12.74 -9.30 28.85
CA MET A 396 13.20 -8.27 29.77
C MET A 396 14.48 -7.61 29.27
N SER A 397 14.72 -6.39 29.75
CA SER A 397 15.94 -5.59 29.60
C SER A 397 16.41 -5.09 30.96
N GLY A 398 17.62 -4.53 31.06
CA GLY A 398 18.10 -4.03 32.34
C GLY A 398 19.50 -3.47 32.36
N VAL A 399 20.00 -3.29 33.58
CA VAL A 399 21.38 -2.85 33.84
C VAL A 399 21.89 -3.44 35.14
N ASP A 400 23.17 -3.80 35.15
CA ASP A 400 23.91 -4.22 36.33
C ASP A 400 24.92 -3.14 36.69
N ILE A 401 24.72 -2.48 37.83
CA ILE A 401 25.59 -1.40 38.31
C ILE A 401 26.44 -1.95 39.46
N GLN A 402 27.76 -1.84 39.33
CA GLN A 402 28.72 -2.07 40.42
C GLN A 402 29.21 -0.72 40.95
N PRO A 403 28.77 -0.29 42.14
CA PRO A 403 29.33 0.90 42.77
C PRO A 403 30.76 0.64 43.25
N ASP A 404 31.63 1.65 43.14
CA ASP A 404 33.00 1.59 43.63
C ASP A 404 33.01 1.48 45.18
N GLY A 405 33.32 0.27 45.68
CA GLY A 405 33.81 0.01 47.03
C GLY A 405 32.85 0.09 48.24
N LYS A 406 31.64 0.68 48.17
CA LYS A 406 30.81 0.87 49.40
C LYS A 406 29.31 0.55 49.35
N ASN A 407 28.69 0.43 48.17
CA ASN A 407 27.28 0.03 48.04
C ASN A 407 27.20 -1.27 47.24
N GLY A 408 26.37 -2.21 47.68
CA GLY A 408 26.20 -3.51 47.01
C GLY A 408 25.79 -3.38 45.53
N ARG A 409 26.01 -4.46 44.76
CA ARG A 409 25.63 -4.56 43.34
C ARG A 409 24.13 -4.24 43.18
N ARG A 410 23.80 -3.31 42.27
CA ARG A 410 22.40 -2.97 41.93
C ARG A 410 22.08 -3.64 40.59
N ILE A 411 21.16 -4.60 40.62
CA ILE A 411 20.69 -5.32 39.43
C ILE A 411 19.28 -4.82 39.14
N ILE A 412 19.10 -4.05 38.08
CA ILE A 412 17.81 -3.49 37.71
C ILE A 412 17.30 -4.22 36.48
N ARG A 413 16.05 -4.70 36.52
CA ARG A 413 15.38 -5.36 35.39
C ARG A 413 14.01 -4.75 35.16
N LYS A 414 13.63 -4.67 33.87
CA LYS A 414 12.30 -4.28 33.42
C LYS A 414 11.82 -5.26 32.37
N GLY A 415 10.59 -5.73 32.48
CA GLY A 415 10.06 -6.72 31.55
C GLY A 415 8.61 -7.10 31.79
N ALA A 416 8.17 -8.14 31.09
CA ALA A 416 6.84 -8.70 31.25
C ALA A 416 6.60 -9.20 32.69
N ALA A 417 5.35 -9.14 33.15
CA ALA A 417 5.00 -9.44 34.54
C ALA A 417 5.41 -10.85 34.99
N ASP A 418 5.25 -11.85 34.12
CA ASP A 418 5.65 -13.22 34.35
C ASP A 418 7.17 -13.39 34.38
N ALA A 419 7.88 -12.76 33.45
CA ALA A 419 9.34 -12.82 33.37
C ALA A 419 10.02 -12.19 34.60
N ILE A 420 9.52 -11.04 35.07
CA ILE A 420 10.04 -10.37 36.27
C ILE A 420 9.66 -11.15 37.54
N LYS A 421 8.48 -11.77 37.58
CA LYS A 421 8.10 -12.65 38.70
C LYS A 421 9.11 -13.79 38.87
N THR A 422 9.42 -14.52 37.80
CA THR A 422 10.42 -15.60 37.84
C THR A 422 11.79 -15.09 38.27
N PHE A 423 12.21 -13.92 37.77
CA PHE A 423 13.48 -13.29 38.16
C PHE A 423 13.55 -12.97 39.67
N ILE A 424 12.48 -12.41 40.24
CA ILE A 424 12.43 -12.06 41.67
C ILE A 424 12.40 -13.29 42.57
N GLU A 425 11.63 -14.31 42.19
CA GLU A 425 11.56 -15.59 42.91
C GLU A 425 12.93 -16.28 42.95
N GLN A 426 13.69 -16.25 41.86
CA GLN A 426 15.07 -16.78 41.81
C GLN A 426 16.04 -16.03 42.72
N GLN A 427 15.81 -14.74 42.98
CA GLN A 427 16.60 -13.98 43.95
C GLN A 427 16.09 -14.12 45.40
N GLY A 428 15.01 -14.87 45.62
CA GLY A 428 14.37 -15.03 46.94
C GLY A 428 13.64 -13.78 47.42
N GLY A 429 13.16 -12.94 46.50
CA GLY A 429 12.28 -11.82 46.80
C GLY A 429 10.80 -12.23 46.84
N THR A 430 9.95 -11.34 47.35
CA THR A 430 8.50 -11.53 47.40
C THR A 430 7.79 -10.58 46.45
N PHE A 431 6.65 -11.01 45.92
CA PHE A 431 5.85 -10.21 44.99
C PHE A 431 4.66 -9.59 45.75
N PRO A 432 4.59 -8.26 45.95
CA PRO A 432 3.50 -7.64 46.69
C PRO A 432 2.15 -7.81 46.00
N THR A 433 1.10 -8.09 46.77
CA THR A 433 -0.26 -8.32 46.26
C THR A 433 -0.81 -7.08 45.56
N GLU A 434 -0.45 -5.89 46.03
CA GLU A 434 -0.86 -4.60 45.47
C GLU A 434 -0.35 -4.43 44.03
N VAL A 435 0.88 -4.88 43.75
CA VAL A 435 1.46 -4.82 42.40
C VAL A 435 0.71 -5.76 41.46
N LEU A 436 0.31 -6.96 41.92
CA LEU A 436 -0.52 -7.87 41.12
C LEU A 436 -1.89 -7.25 40.81
N GLN A 437 -2.48 -6.53 41.76
CA GLN A 437 -3.73 -5.83 41.55
C GLN A 437 -3.57 -4.74 40.48
N THR A 438 -2.52 -3.91 40.55
CA THR A 438 -2.23 -2.88 39.53
C THR A 438 -2.00 -3.50 38.14
N VAL A 439 -1.27 -4.61 38.05
CA VAL A 439 -1.09 -5.38 36.80
C VAL A 439 -2.44 -5.83 36.23
N GLY A 440 -3.34 -6.33 37.09
CA GLY A 440 -4.69 -6.75 36.70
C GLY A 440 -5.58 -5.60 36.23
N GLU A 441 -5.52 -4.45 36.91
CA GLU A 441 -6.26 -3.24 36.55
C GLU A 441 -5.82 -2.70 35.17
N ILE A 442 -4.50 -2.62 34.94
CA ILE A 442 -3.95 -2.20 33.63
C ILE A 442 -4.34 -3.18 32.53
N SER A 443 -4.27 -4.48 32.79
CA SER A 443 -4.64 -5.50 31.80
C SER A 443 -6.13 -5.47 31.46
N ARG A 444 -7.03 -5.19 32.43
CA ARG A 444 -8.48 -5.11 32.21
C ARG A 444 -8.89 -3.99 31.25
N VAL A 445 -8.12 -2.90 31.20
CA VAL A 445 -8.36 -1.80 30.26
C VAL A 445 -7.67 -2.01 28.90
N GLY A 446 -7.11 -3.21 28.65
CA GLY A 446 -6.48 -3.58 27.39
C GLY A 446 -5.07 -3.00 27.18
N ALA A 447 -4.45 -2.49 28.24
CA ALA A 447 -3.10 -1.95 28.23
C ALA A 447 -2.06 -3.01 28.67
N THR A 448 -0.77 -2.74 28.43
CA THR A 448 0.32 -3.67 28.80
C THR A 448 1.06 -3.17 30.05
N PRO A 449 1.07 -3.96 31.14
CA PRO A 449 1.89 -3.65 32.30
C PRO A 449 3.31 -4.22 32.13
N LEU A 450 4.33 -3.37 32.27
CA LEU A 450 5.72 -3.80 32.45
C LEU A 450 6.15 -3.59 33.89
N ILE A 451 6.89 -4.52 34.48
CA ILE A 451 7.31 -4.42 35.88
C ILE A 451 8.77 -4.01 35.93
N VAL A 452 9.11 -3.13 36.88
CA VAL A 452 10.49 -2.75 37.19
C VAL A 452 10.86 -3.32 38.55
N ALA A 453 11.98 -4.01 38.61
CA ALA A 453 12.53 -4.56 39.83
C ALA A 453 14.00 -4.17 40.00
N GLU A 454 14.41 -4.03 41.26
CA GLU A 454 15.77 -3.76 41.66
C GLU A 454 16.18 -4.78 42.72
N ASN A 455 17.18 -5.62 42.40
CA ASN A 455 17.60 -6.75 43.20
C ASN A 455 16.42 -7.69 43.52
N LYS A 456 15.97 -7.70 44.78
CA LYS A 456 14.86 -8.52 45.29
C LYS A 456 13.56 -7.74 45.46
N GLU A 457 13.58 -6.43 45.23
CA GLU A 457 12.49 -5.51 45.50
C GLU A 457 11.80 -5.10 44.18
N ILE A 458 10.47 -5.14 44.16
CA ILE A 458 9.69 -4.62 43.04
C ILE A 458 9.45 -3.13 43.26
N LEU A 459 9.85 -2.33 42.29
CA LEU A 459 9.72 -0.87 42.36
C LEU A 459 8.35 -0.39 41.89
N GLY A 460 7.72 -1.12 40.97
CA GLY A 460 6.35 -0.84 40.51
C GLY A 460 6.11 -1.27 39.07
N VAL A 461 5.04 -0.71 38.49
CA VAL A 461 4.49 -1.07 37.17
C VAL A 461 4.52 0.15 36.25
N ILE A 462 4.87 -0.06 34.99
CA ILE A 462 4.79 0.90 33.90
C ILE A 462 3.55 0.57 33.08
N HIS A 463 2.70 1.57 32.87
CA HIS A 463 1.48 1.46 32.09
C HIS A 463 1.76 1.81 30.63
N LEU A 464 1.74 0.81 29.74
CA LEU A 464 1.87 1.03 28.30
C LEU A 464 0.48 1.03 27.64
N LYS A 465 0.09 2.17 27.06
CA LYS A 465 -1.19 2.35 26.36
C LYS A 465 -0.97 2.49 24.86
N ASP A 466 -1.92 1.97 24.11
CA ASP A 466 -2.00 2.18 22.68
C ASP A 466 -2.30 3.67 22.40
N ILE A 467 -1.43 4.32 21.62
CA ILE A 467 -1.58 5.74 21.30
C ILE A 467 -2.42 5.89 20.02
N VAL A 468 -3.46 6.72 20.12
CA VAL A 468 -4.31 7.18 19.01
C VAL A 468 -3.63 8.33 18.28
#